data_AF-A0A2M6GLA8-F1
#
_entry.id   AF-A0A2M6GLA8-F1
#
_cell.length_a   1.000
_cell.length_b   1.000
_cell.length_c   1.000
_cell.angle_alpha   90.00
_cell.angle_beta   90.00
_cell.angle_gamma   90.00
#
_symmetry.space_group_name_H-M   'P 1'
#
loop_
_entity.id
_entity.type
_entity.pdbx_description
1 polymer ?
#
loop_
_entity_poly.entity_id
_entity_poly.type
_entity_poly.pdbx_seq_one_letter_code
_entity_poly.pdbx_strand_id
1 'polypeptide(L)'
;MRLNRRLQLAFFFSTLIGAVLFLYIFYSEKGELQLTESEIKYFGFSLILGNVAGLGMFFLSRFLNQKAPWHLATALRFMVELVIMALWIFLLAYGMLRLFLHWQDLNPTAFYKTYHDALLKLIILGVVIILIYTILDFTLYSYNQYAAVQIESVQVASTQLALQLEVLKSQLSPHYLFNSLNTISSIMYANPEVAEQFIRKLAHTYQYILATQDKQLVPLSEELNFVQAYFFLLKARFGPAVHLSLELPRRTYTSNIPPLTLQLLLENAVKHNAPSPDSPLYIRI
;
A
#
# COMPACT_ATOMS: atom_id res chain seq x y z
N MET A 1 22.74 -3.45 -4.25
CA MET A 1 23.04 -3.64 -2.81
C MET A 1 22.29 -4.82 -2.17
N ARG A 2 20.96 -4.95 -2.31
CA ARG A 2 20.18 -6.05 -1.70
C ARG A 2 20.50 -7.46 -2.25
N LEU A 3 20.87 -7.58 -3.52
CA LEU A 3 21.20 -8.87 -4.17
C LEU A 3 22.48 -9.49 -3.61
N ASN A 4 23.55 -8.70 -3.51
CA ASN A 4 24.83 -9.17 -2.97
C ASN A 4 24.70 -9.66 -1.53
N ARG A 5 23.87 -8.99 -0.71
CA ARG A 5 23.60 -9.41 0.67
C ARG A 5 22.88 -10.76 0.74
N ARG A 6 21.88 -11.01 -0.12
CA ARG A 6 21.17 -12.31 -0.15
C ARG A 6 22.07 -13.44 -0.64
N LEU A 7 22.92 -13.18 -1.64
CA LEU A 7 23.89 -14.17 -2.12
C LEU A 7 24.95 -14.50 -1.05
N GLN A 8 25.47 -13.49 -0.35
CA GLN A 8 26.39 -13.69 0.77
C GLN A 8 25.77 -14.52 1.90
N LEU A 9 24.50 -14.24 2.25
CA LEU A 9 23.78 -15.03 3.24
C LEU A 9 23.57 -16.47 2.76
N ALA A 10 23.18 -16.68 1.50
CA ALA A 10 23.01 -18.02 0.94
C ALA A 10 24.32 -18.82 0.98
N PHE A 11 25.44 -18.20 0.61
CA PHE A 11 26.77 -18.80 0.72
C PHE A 11 27.12 -19.16 2.17
N PHE A 12 26.95 -18.22 3.10
CA PHE A 12 27.24 -18.45 4.52
C PHE A 12 26.40 -19.60 5.12
N PHE A 13 25.08 -19.60 4.91
CA PHE A 13 24.20 -20.65 5.41
C PHE A 13 24.46 -22.00 4.74
N SER A 14 24.74 -22.03 3.43
CA SER A 14 25.06 -23.28 2.74
C SER A 14 26.39 -23.88 3.19
N THR A 15 27.38 -23.05 3.51
CA THR A 15 28.63 -23.47 4.15
C THR A 15 28.37 -24.05 5.54
N LEU A 16 27.57 -23.35 6.35
CA LEU A 16 27.22 -23.79 7.71
C LEU A 16 26.48 -25.12 7.69
N ILE A 17 25.48 -25.26 6.81
CA ILE A 17 24.73 -26.50 6.62
C ILE A 17 25.70 -27.62 6.22
N GLY A 18 26.53 -27.42 5.19
CA GLY A 18 27.51 -28.41 4.74
C GLY A 18 28.47 -28.87 5.84
N ALA A 19 28.88 -27.95 6.73
CA ALA A 19 29.71 -28.28 7.90
C ALA A 19 28.94 -29.13 8.91
N VAL A 20 27.73 -28.71 9.27
CA VAL A 20 26.88 -29.40 10.25
C VAL A 20 26.48 -30.79 9.77
N LEU A 21 26.13 -30.96 8.48
CA LEU A 21 25.78 -32.27 7.94
C LEU A 21 26.95 -33.24 8.01
N PHE A 22 28.15 -32.78 7.67
CA PHE A 22 29.34 -33.63 7.75
C PHE A 22 29.62 -34.05 9.19
N LEU A 23 29.65 -33.11 10.13
CA LEU A 23 29.90 -33.41 11.54
C LEU A 23 28.86 -34.37 12.12
N TYR A 24 27.59 -34.17 11.76
CA TYR A 24 26.49 -35.05 12.17
C TYR A 24 26.67 -36.48 11.63
N ILE A 25 26.89 -36.63 10.32
CA ILE A 25 27.08 -37.96 9.71
C ILE A 25 28.34 -38.62 10.28
N PHE A 26 29.44 -37.88 10.38
CA PHE A 26 30.71 -38.38 10.89
C PHE A 26 30.58 -38.92 12.32
N TYR A 27 30.01 -38.11 13.22
CA TYR A 27 29.77 -38.53 14.59
C TYR A 27 28.78 -39.71 14.67
N SER A 28 27.74 -39.70 13.83
CA SER A 28 26.76 -40.78 13.82
C SER A 28 27.33 -42.13 13.37
N GLU A 29 28.35 -42.14 12.51
CA GLU A 29 28.96 -43.38 12.01
C GLU A 29 30.14 -43.85 12.88
N LYS A 30 30.90 -42.92 13.48
CA LYS A 30 32.12 -43.25 14.24
C LYS A 30 31.99 -43.17 15.76
N GLY A 31 30.97 -42.49 16.28
CA GLY A 31 30.77 -42.27 17.72
C GLY A 31 31.74 -41.27 18.37
N GLU A 32 32.73 -40.76 17.63
CA GLU A 32 33.74 -39.81 18.10
C GLU A 32 33.99 -38.69 17.06
N LEU A 33 34.56 -37.57 17.52
CA LEU A 33 34.84 -36.37 16.70
C LEU A 33 36.33 -36.17 16.41
N GLN A 34 37.16 -37.19 16.57
CA GLN A 34 38.59 -37.10 16.27
C GLN A 34 38.83 -37.23 14.77
N LEU A 35 39.21 -36.12 14.12
CA LEU A 35 39.47 -36.05 12.68
C LEU A 35 40.93 -36.38 12.36
N THR A 36 41.14 -37.40 11.55
CA THR A 36 42.39 -37.74 10.86
C THR A 36 42.61 -36.84 9.64
N GLU A 37 43.82 -36.82 9.09
CA GLU A 37 44.13 -36.04 7.87
C GLU A 37 43.22 -36.37 6.68
N SER A 38 42.80 -37.63 6.56
CA SER A 38 41.89 -38.07 5.49
C SER A 38 40.48 -37.46 5.65
N GLU A 39 40.02 -37.31 6.89
CA GLU A 39 38.67 -36.80 7.20
C GLU A 39 38.59 -35.29 7.08
N ILE A 40 39.71 -34.58 7.33
CA ILE A 40 39.81 -33.15 7.04
C ILE A 40 39.61 -32.88 5.54
N LYS A 41 40.14 -33.75 4.66
CA LYS A 41 39.90 -33.64 3.22
C LYS A 41 38.43 -33.85 2.86
N TYR A 42 37.76 -34.84 3.46
CA TYR A 42 36.33 -35.08 3.26
C TYR A 42 35.46 -33.95 3.81
N PHE A 43 35.85 -33.32 4.91
CA PHE A 43 35.20 -32.12 5.44
C PHE A 43 35.31 -30.95 4.46
N GLY A 44 36.51 -30.68 3.92
CA GLY A 44 36.66 -29.63 2.89
C GLY A 44 35.77 -29.87 1.67
N PHE A 45 35.66 -31.13 1.24
CA PHE A 45 34.77 -31.53 0.14
C PHE A 45 33.29 -31.33 0.48
N SER A 46 32.86 -31.64 1.71
CA SER A 46 31.46 -31.44 2.13
C SER A 46 31.07 -29.96 2.16
N LEU A 47 32.00 -29.06 2.50
CA LEU A 47 31.78 -27.62 2.44
C LEU A 47 31.56 -27.14 1.01
N ILE A 48 32.38 -27.61 0.07
CA ILE A 48 32.24 -27.28 -1.35
C ILE A 48 30.90 -27.81 -1.87
N LEU A 49 30.57 -29.07 -1.57
CA LEU A 49 29.30 -29.69 -1.94
C LEU A 49 28.11 -28.91 -1.39
N GLY A 50 28.14 -28.56 -0.11
CA GLY A 50 27.09 -27.79 0.55
C GLY A 50 26.86 -26.44 -0.14
N ASN A 51 27.94 -25.75 -0.50
CA ASN A 51 27.87 -24.49 -1.25
C ASN A 51 27.31 -24.67 -2.66
N VAL A 52 27.76 -25.67 -3.40
CA VAL A 52 27.24 -25.95 -4.75
C VAL A 52 25.74 -26.27 -4.68
N ALA A 53 25.32 -27.12 -3.73
CA ALA A 53 23.93 -27.46 -3.52
C ALA A 53 23.10 -26.22 -3.17
N GLY A 54 23.51 -25.45 -2.14
CA GLY A 54 22.77 -24.29 -1.65
C GLY A 54 22.73 -23.11 -2.61
N LEU A 55 23.84 -22.81 -3.31
CA LEU A 55 23.85 -21.78 -4.35
C LEU A 55 22.99 -22.21 -5.55
N GLY A 56 23.03 -23.48 -5.94
CA GLY A 56 22.16 -24.01 -6.99
C GLY A 56 20.68 -23.85 -6.64
N MET A 57 20.27 -24.19 -5.42
CA MET A 57 18.91 -23.93 -4.92
C MET A 57 18.56 -22.44 -4.99
N PHE A 58 19.46 -21.56 -4.54
CA PHE A 58 19.27 -20.11 -4.59
C PHE A 58 19.04 -19.59 -6.01
N PHE A 59 19.86 -20.01 -6.97
CA PHE A 59 19.70 -19.58 -8.36
C PHE A 59 18.45 -20.17 -9.02
N LEU A 60 18.13 -21.44 -8.76
CA LEU A 60 16.92 -22.09 -9.27
C LEU A 60 15.65 -21.43 -8.72
N SER A 61 15.57 -21.24 -7.40
CA SER A 61 14.44 -20.55 -6.76
C SER A 61 14.30 -19.11 -7.27
N ARG A 62 15.42 -18.39 -7.43
CA ARG A 62 15.43 -17.05 -8.04
C ARG A 62 14.93 -17.04 -9.49
N PHE A 63 15.34 -18.01 -10.30
CA PHE A 63 14.90 -18.13 -11.69
C PHE A 63 13.39 -18.39 -11.75
N LEU A 64 12.91 -19.32 -10.94
CA LEU A 64 11.49 -19.63 -10.84
C LEU A 64 10.67 -18.44 -10.31
N ASN A 65 11.18 -17.69 -9.34
CA ASN A 65 10.52 -16.48 -8.83
C ASN A 65 10.38 -15.36 -9.87
N GLN A 66 11.21 -15.35 -10.92
CA GLN A 66 11.07 -14.42 -12.05
C GLN A 66 10.13 -14.93 -13.14
N LYS A 67 10.15 -16.25 -13.44
CA LYS A 67 9.37 -16.84 -14.54
C LYS A 67 7.97 -17.31 -14.12
N ALA A 68 7.82 -17.74 -12.89
CA ALA A 68 6.60 -18.32 -12.30
C ALA A 68 6.43 -17.77 -10.87
N PRO A 69 5.97 -16.52 -10.71
CA PRO A 69 5.77 -15.94 -9.40
C PRO A 69 4.65 -16.65 -8.62
N TRP A 70 4.80 -16.73 -7.29
CA TRP A 70 3.93 -17.55 -6.44
C TRP A 70 2.44 -17.15 -6.47
N HIS A 71 2.09 -15.89 -6.77
CA HIS A 71 0.71 -15.41 -6.74
C HIS A 71 -0.18 -15.96 -7.87
N LEU A 72 0.39 -16.50 -8.96
CA LEU A 72 -0.38 -17.03 -10.08
C LEU A 72 -0.97 -18.42 -9.79
N ALA A 73 -0.21 -19.28 -9.11
CA ALA A 73 -0.62 -20.65 -8.82
C ALA A 73 0.23 -21.24 -7.67
N THR A 74 -0.03 -20.83 -6.42
CA THR A 74 0.80 -21.15 -5.24
C THR A 74 1.08 -22.65 -5.07
N ALA A 75 0.04 -23.49 -5.14
CA ALA A 75 0.18 -24.94 -4.94
C ALA A 75 1.00 -25.62 -6.05
N LEU A 76 0.71 -25.27 -7.31
CA LEU A 76 1.46 -25.80 -8.45
C LEU A 76 2.92 -25.33 -8.41
N ARG A 77 3.15 -24.06 -8.08
CA ARG A 77 4.48 -23.47 -7.96
C ARG A 77 5.31 -24.14 -6.86
N PHE A 78 4.69 -24.45 -5.72
CA PHE A 78 5.32 -25.20 -4.62
C PHE A 78 5.76 -26.59 -5.08
N MET A 79 4.88 -27.34 -5.76
CA MET A 79 5.21 -28.66 -6.29
C MET A 79 6.35 -28.61 -7.32
N VAL A 80 6.32 -27.64 -8.24
CA VAL A 80 7.38 -27.44 -9.23
C VAL A 80 8.72 -27.13 -8.55
N GLU A 81 8.73 -26.32 -7.49
CA GLU A 81 9.95 -26.02 -6.75
C GLU A 81 10.54 -27.26 -6.09
N LEU A 82 9.71 -28.05 -5.41
CA LEU A 82 10.12 -29.28 -4.76
C LEU A 82 10.74 -30.25 -5.77
N VAL A 83 10.09 -30.44 -6.92
CA VAL A 83 10.58 -31.35 -7.97
C VAL A 83 11.92 -30.88 -8.53
N ILE A 84 12.06 -29.58 -8.82
CA ILE A 84 13.30 -29.02 -9.37
C ILE A 84 14.43 -29.10 -8.34
N MET A 85 14.16 -28.82 -7.06
CA MET A 85 15.17 -28.93 -6.00
C MET A 85 15.57 -30.38 -5.74
N ALA A 86 14.61 -31.30 -5.72
CA ALA A 86 14.88 -32.72 -5.59
C ALA A 86 15.72 -33.23 -6.76
N LEU A 87 15.41 -32.83 -7.99
CA LEU A 87 16.18 -33.17 -9.18
C LEU A 87 17.61 -32.61 -9.11
N TRP A 88 17.77 -31.36 -8.68
CA TRP A 88 19.07 -30.73 -8.50
C TRP A 88 19.95 -31.47 -7.49
N ILE A 89 19.43 -31.76 -6.29
CA ILE A 89 20.17 -32.52 -5.27
C ILE A 89 20.46 -33.93 -5.77
N PHE A 90 19.49 -34.60 -6.41
CA PHE A 90 19.68 -35.95 -6.94
C PHE A 90 20.81 -36.01 -7.97
N LEU A 91 20.83 -35.07 -8.93
CA LEU A 91 21.89 -35.00 -9.95
C LEU A 91 23.27 -34.74 -9.33
N LEU A 92 23.35 -33.83 -8.35
CA LEU A 92 24.58 -33.58 -7.59
C LEU A 92 25.03 -34.82 -6.82
N ALA A 93 24.14 -35.45 -6.06
CA ALA A 93 24.45 -36.62 -5.25
C ALA A 93 24.88 -37.80 -6.11
N TYR A 94 24.17 -38.05 -7.22
CA TYR A 94 24.52 -39.11 -8.17
C TYR A 94 25.88 -38.86 -8.84
N GLY A 95 26.13 -37.63 -9.30
CA GLY A 95 27.42 -37.26 -9.89
C GLY A 95 28.59 -37.44 -8.92
N MET A 96 28.41 -37.00 -7.67
CA MET A 96 29.42 -37.14 -6.63
C MET A 96 29.66 -38.59 -6.23
N LEU A 97 28.60 -39.40 -6.11
CA LEU A 97 28.72 -40.83 -5.85
C LEU A 97 29.55 -41.52 -6.94
N ARG A 98 29.29 -41.21 -8.22
CA ARG A 98 30.04 -41.79 -9.35
C ARG A 98 31.51 -41.39 -9.34
N LEU A 99 31.82 -40.13 -9.03
CA LEU A 99 33.19 -39.65 -8.89
C LEU A 99 33.91 -40.34 -7.72
N PHE A 100 33.23 -40.47 -6.57
CA PHE A 100 33.78 -41.12 -5.39
C PHE A 100 34.08 -42.61 -5.62
N LEU A 101 33.14 -43.35 -6.22
CA LEU A 101 33.33 -44.77 -6.55
C LEU A 101 34.50 -44.98 -7.52
N HIS A 102 34.65 -44.11 -8.51
CA HIS A 102 35.76 -44.17 -9.45
C HIS A 102 37.10 -43.85 -8.78
N TRP A 103 37.12 -42.85 -7.88
CA TRP A 103 38.36 -42.44 -7.20
C TRP A 103 38.86 -43.48 -6.20
N GLN A 104 37.97 -44.28 -5.61
CA GLN A 104 38.31 -45.34 -4.66
C GLN A 104 38.36 -46.74 -5.27
N ASP A 105 38.16 -46.88 -6.58
CA ASP A 105 38.04 -48.18 -7.29
C ASP A 105 37.07 -49.15 -6.59
N LEU A 106 35.95 -48.62 -6.11
CA LEU A 106 34.95 -49.38 -5.36
C LEU A 106 33.81 -49.86 -6.27
N ASN A 107 33.38 -51.10 -6.05
CA ASN A 107 32.17 -51.62 -6.67
C ASN A 107 30.91 -50.99 -6.04
N PRO A 108 29.90 -50.58 -6.84
CA PRO A 108 28.68 -49.95 -6.32
C PRO A 108 27.93 -50.79 -5.28
N THR A 109 27.93 -52.11 -5.44
CA THR A 109 27.27 -53.06 -4.53
C THR A 109 27.96 -53.12 -3.17
N ALA A 110 29.29 -53.10 -3.15
CA ALA A 110 30.08 -53.06 -1.92
C ALA A 110 29.88 -51.74 -1.19
N PHE A 111 29.87 -50.61 -1.91
CA PHE A 111 29.59 -49.30 -1.34
C PHE A 111 28.21 -49.23 -0.69
N TYR A 112 27.16 -49.68 -1.40
CA TYR A 112 25.81 -49.64 -0.87
C TYR A 112 25.67 -50.47 0.42
N LYS A 113 26.29 -51.64 0.48
CA LYS A 113 26.25 -52.50 1.68
C LYS A 113 26.96 -51.86 2.87
N THR A 114 28.04 -51.12 2.63
CA THR A 114 28.84 -50.47 3.68
C THR A 114 28.23 -49.15 4.16
N TYR A 115 27.61 -48.36 3.28
CA TYR A 115 27.17 -46.99 3.57
C TYR A 115 25.64 -46.80 3.52
N HIS A 116 24.86 -47.89 3.58
CA HIS A 116 23.39 -47.85 3.49
C HIS A 116 22.75 -46.85 4.47
N ASP A 117 23.12 -46.93 5.75
CA ASP A 117 22.53 -46.10 6.81
C ASP A 117 22.89 -44.61 6.64
N ALA A 118 24.14 -44.32 6.30
CA ALA A 118 24.59 -42.97 6.02
C ALA A 118 23.85 -42.35 4.81
N LEU A 119 23.61 -43.14 3.75
CA LEU A 119 22.85 -42.71 2.58
C LEU A 119 21.39 -42.38 2.94
N LEU A 120 20.74 -43.24 3.73
CA LEU A 120 19.37 -42.99 4.19
C LEU A 120 19.27 -41.71 5.04
N LYS A 121 20.19 -41.50 5.99
CA LYS A 121 20.26 -40.27 6.79
C LYS A 121 20.43 -39.04 5.90
N LEU A 122 21.31 -39.09 4.90
CA LEU A 122 21.55 -37.98 3.97
C LEU A 122 20.30 -37.67 3.13
N ILE A 123 19.60 -38.69 2.62
CA ILE A 123 18.34 -38.52 1.86
C ILE A 123 17.28 -37.83 2.73
N ILE A 124 17.05 -38.34 3.95
CA ILE A 124 16.05 -37.78 4.88
C ILE A 124 16.37 -36.32 5.18
N LEU A 125 17.63 -36.03 5.52
CA LEU A 125 18.10 -34.70 5.85
C LEU A 125 18.01 -33.75 4.64
N GLY A 126 18.30 -34.23 3.44
CA GLY A 126 18.14 -33.48 2.20
C GLY A 126 16.68 -33.11 1.93
N VAL A 127 15.74 -34.04 2.13
CA VAL A 127 14.30 -33.77 1.99
C VAL A 127 13.86 -32.71 3.01
N VAL A 128 14.30 -32.82 4.27
CA VAL A 128 13.99 -31.82 5.31
C VAL A 128 14.53 -30.44 4.93
N ILE A 129 15.77 -30.35 4.41
CA ILE A 129 16.37 -29.09 3.96
C ILE A 129 15.58 -28.48 2.80
N ILE A 130 15.18 -29.28 1.81
CA ILE A 130 14.34 -28.80 0.69
C ILE A 130 13.01 -28.23 1.22
N LEU A 131 12.33 -28.95 2.12
CA LEU A 131 11.07 -28.52 2.68
C LEU A 131 11.22 -27.20 3.47
N ILE A 132 12.22 -27.11 4.34
CA ILE A 132 12.49 -25.89 5.10
C ILE A 132 12.80 -24.73 4.14
N TYR A 133 13.65 -24.96 3.13
CA TYR A 133 14.01 -23.94 2.17
C TYR A 133 12.80 -23.43 1.39
N THR A 134 11.96 -24.33 0.86
CA THR A 134 10.75 -23.96 0.09
C THR A 134 9.72 -23.21 0.95
N ILE A 135 9.54 -23.61 2.21
CA ILE A 135 8.67 -22.90 3.16
C ILE A 135 9.20 -21.49 3.43
N LEU A 136 10.52 -21.34 3.61
CA LEU A 136 11.14 -20.04 3.84
C LEU A 136 11.03 -19.13 2.61
N ASP A 137 11.26 -19.64 1.40
CA ASP A 137 11.11 -18.84 0.17
C ASP A 137 9.66 -18.38 0.00
N PHE A 138 8.70 -19.28 0.18
CA PHE A 138 7.28 -18.96 0.13
C PHE A 138 6.89 -17.90 1.18
N THR A 139 7.32 -18.07 2.43
CA THR A 139 7.01 -17.14 3.53
C THR A 139 7.59 -15.76 3.25
N LEU A 140 8.85 -15.68 2.81
CA LEU A 140 9.50 -14.42 2.47
C LEU A 140 8.82 -13.75 1.27
N TYR A 141 8.45 -14.51 0.24
CA TYR A 141 7.73 -13.98 -0.91
C TYR A 141 6.36 -13.42 -0.49
N SER A 142 5.57 -14.22 0.24
CA SER A 142 4.23 -13.85 0.70
C SER A 142 4.27 -12.61 1.59
N TYR A 143 5.24 -12.52 2.50
CA TYR A 143 5.41 -11.34 3.35
C TYR A 143 5.71 -10.07 2.54
N ASN A 144 6.62 -10.17 1.55
CA ASN A 144 6.97 -9.02 0.71
C ASN A 144 5.78 -8.56 -0.15
N GLN A 145 4.99 -9.50 -0.69
CA GLN A 145 3.78 -9.18 -1.44
C GLN A 145 2.72 -8.52 -0.54
N TYR A 146 2.45 -9.10 0.63
CA TYR A 146 1.52 -8.53 1.59
C TYR A 146 1.90 -7.10 1.98
N ALA A 147 3.19 -6.87 2.28
CA ALA A 147 3.70 -5.54 2.60
C ALA A 147 3.53 -4.55 1.43
N ALA A 148 3.75 -4.98 0.18
CA ALA A 148 3.57 -4.13 -0.99
C ALA A 148 2.11 -3.72 -1.18
N VAL A 149 1.18 -4.67 -1.06
CA VAL A 149 -0.27 -4.40 -1.17
C VAL A 149 -0.74 -3.43 -0.08
N GLN A 150 -0.24 -3.56 1.15
CA GLN A 150 -0.59 -2.65 2.26
C GLN A 150 -0.09 -1.23 2.04
N ILE A 151 1.10 -1.06 1.47
CA ILE A 151 1.64 0.26 1.12
C ILE A 151 0.77 0.90 0.03
N GLU A 152 0.40 0.14 -0.98
CA GLU A 152 -0.46 0.60 -2.07
C GLU A 152 -1.83 1.06 -1.55
N SER A 153 -2.47 0.30 -0.65
CA SER A 153 -3.77 0.69 -0.09
C SER A 153 -3.72 1.98 0.72
N VAL A 154 -2.65 2.20 1.49
CA VAL A 154 -2.45 3.46 2.23
C VAL A 154 -2.25 4.63 1.28
N GLN A 155 -1.50 4.43 0.20
CA GLN A 155 -1.27 5.47 -0.80
C GLN A 155 -2.56 5.86 -1.52
N VAL A 156 -3.38 4.88 -1.93
CA VAL A 156 -4.70 5.12 -2.54
C VAL A 156 -5.61 5.91 -1.59
N ALA A 157 -5.68 5.52 -0.32
CA ALA A 157 -6.49 6.23 0.68
C ALA A 157 -6.01 7.68 0.88
N SER A 158 -4.69 7.91 0.90
CA SER A 158 -4.11 9.25 1.02
C SER A 158 -4.45 10.12 -0.19
N THR A 159 -4.34 9.59 -1.40
CA THR A 159 -4.73 10.31 -2.62
C THR A 159 -6.22 10.64 -2.63
N GLN A 160 -7.08 9.70 -2.21
CA GLN A 160 -8.51 9.95 -2.10
C GLN A 160 -8.83 11.08 -1.10
N LEU A 161 -8.19 11.07 0.07
CA LEU A 161 -8.35 12.14 1.05
C LEU A 161 -7.88 13.49 0.50
N ALA A 162 -6.75 13.51 -0.22
CA ALA A 162 -6.24 14.73 -0.85
C ALA A 162 -7.22 15.30 -1.88
N LEU A 163 -7.83 14.45 -2.71
CA LEU A 163 -8.86 14.85 -3.67
C LEU A 163 -10.13 15.38 -2.97
N GLN A 164 -10.57 14.71 -1.90
CA GLN A 164 -11.70 15.20 -1.10
C GLN A 164 -11.41 16.58 -0.48
N LEU A 165 -10.19 16.78 0.03
CA LEU A 165 -9.76 18.07 0.55
C LEU A 165 -9.65 19.13 -0.55
N GLU A 166 -9.22 18.78 -1.75
CA GLU A 166 -9.17 19.70 -2.90
C GLU A 166 -10.57 20.11 -3.35
N VAL A 167 -11.51 19.16 -3.44
CA VAL A 167 -12.93 19.44 -3.69
C VAL A 167 -13.48 20.38 -2.62
N LEU A 168 -13.24 20.07 -1.34
CA LEU A 168 -13.66 20.92 -0.23
C LEU A 168 -13.09 22.34 -0.32
N LYS A 169 -11.79 22.48 -0.63
CA LYS A 169 -11.15 23.77 -0.85
C LYS A 169 -11.73 24.52 -2.05
N SER A 170 -12.06 23.83 -3.14
CA SER A 170 -12.63 24.45 -4.33
C SER A 170 -14.03 25.02 -4.08
N GLN A 171 -14.82 24.40 -3.20
CA GLN A 171 -16.13 24.90 -2.77
C GLN A 171 -16.02 26.15 -1.87
N LEU A 172 -14.91 26.32 -1.15
CA LEU A 172 -14.58 27.54 -0.41
C LEU A 172 -13.90 28.54 -1.36
N SER A 173 -14.66 29.25 -2.20
CA SER A 173 -14.12 30.25 -3.14
C SER A 173 -13.10 31.18 -2.43
N PRO A 174 -11.78 31.05 -2.69
CA PRO A 174 -10.76 31.81 -1.96
C PRO A 174 -10.97 33.31 -2.15
N HIS A 175 -11.41 33.70 -3.35
CA HIS A 175 -11.79 35.06 -3.69
C HIS A 175 -12.98 35.56 -2.87
N TYR A 176 -14.00 34.73 -2.62
CA TYR A 176 -15.12 35.10 -1.74
C TYR A 176 -14.65 35.31 -0.30
N LEU A 177 -13.74 34.46 0.20
CA LEU A 177 -13.16 34.60 1.53
C LEU A 177 -12.34 35.88 1.68
N PHE A 178 -11.42 36.16 0.75
CA PHE A 178 -10.62 37.39 0.77
C PHE A 178 -11.48 38.65 0.66
N ASN A 179 -12.50 38.65 -0.21
CA ASN A 179 -13.43 39.77 -0.31
C ASN A 179 -14.23 39.97 0.98
N SER A 180 -14.68 38.88 1.59
CA SER A 180 -15.40 38.95 2.87
C SER A 180 -14.52 39.54 3.97
N LEU A 181 -13.23 39.17 4.04
CA LEU A 181 -12.27 39.75 4.99
C LEU A 181 -12.03 41.24 4.73
N ASN A 182 -11.93 41.65 3.46
CA ASN A 182 -11.79 43.07 3.11
C ASN A 182 -13.05 43.87 3.52
N THR A 183 -14.24 43.34 3.26
CA THR A 183 -15.51 43.97 3.68
C THR A 183 -15.61 44.07 5.21
N ILE A 184 -15.19 43.02 5.94
CA ILE A 184 -15.10 43.06 7.41
C ILE A 184 -14.13 44.18 7.84
N SER A 185 -12.94 44.26 7.25
CA SER A 185 -11.95 45.29 7.59
C SER A 185 -12.47 46.71 7.34
N SER A 186 -13.29 46.93 6.30
CA SER A 186 -13.87 48.25 6.02
C SER A 186 -15.03 48.63 6.95
N ILE A 187 -15.78 47.64 7.44
CA ILE A 187 -16.96 47.89 8.30
C ILE A 187 -16.56 47.91 9.79
N MET A 188 -15.55 47.13 10.20
CA MET A 188 -15.15 46.96 11.61
C MET A 188 -14.85 48.26 12.34
N TYR A 189 -14.26 49.26 11.66
CA TYR A 189 -14.00 50.57 12.24
C TYR A 189 -15.19 51.54 12.17
N ALA A 190 -16.08 51.37 11.18
CA ALA A 190 -17.21 52.27 10.96
C ALA A 190 -18.44 51.88 11.80
N ASN A 191 -18.73 50.58 11.88
CA ASN A 191 -19.84 50.03 12.65
C ASN A 191 -19.51 48.60 13.13
N PRO A 192 -18.97 48.46 14.36
CA PRO A 192 -18.58 47.17 14.93
C PRO A 192 -19.72 46.16 15.02
N GLU A 193 -20.95 46.61 15.27
CA GLU A 193 -22.14 45.74 15.41
C GLU A 193 -22.51 45.11 14.06
N VAL A 194 -22.45 45.88 12.97
CA VAL A 194 -22.67 45.36 11.61
C VAL A 194 -21.54 44.41 11.21
N ALA A 195 -20.30 44.68 11.62
CA ALA A 195 -19.18 43.77 11.39
C ALA A 195 -19.35 42.43 12.12
N GLU A 196 -19.81 42.43 13.38
CA GLU A 196 -20.13 41.19 14.11
C GLU A 196 -21.25 40.40 13.40
N GLN A 197 -22.32 41.08 12.99
CA GLN A 197 -23.40 40.46 12.23
C GLN A 197 -22.90 39.87 10.91
N PHE A 198 -22.02 40.57 10.20
CA PHE A 198 -21.40 40.09 8.96
C PHE A 198 -20.60 38.80 9.21
N ILE A 199 -19.77 38.76 10.25
CA ILE A 199 -19.00 37.55 10.63
C ILE A 199 -19.95 36.38 10.93
N ARG A 200 -21.01 36.61 11.70
CA ARG A 200 -22.02 35.59 12.02
C ARG A 200 -22.73 35.07 10.76
N LYS A 201 -23.13 35.95 9.85
CA LYS A 201 -23.78 35.58 8.58
C LYS A 201 -22.83 34.86 7.64
N LEU A 202 -21.55 35.23 7.62
CA LEU A 202 -20.49 34.53 6.89
C LEU A 202 -20.28 33.12 7.43
N ALA A 203 -20.18 32.95 8.76
CA ALA A 203 -20.07 31.65 9.40
C ALA A 203 -21.29 30.76 9.11
N HIS A 204 -22.51 31.31 9.20
CA HIS A 204 -23.74 30.60 8.85
C HIS A 204 -23.78 30.15 7.37
N THR A 205 -23.29 31.00 6.46
CA THR A 205 -23.19 30.70 5.03
C THR A 205 -22.27 29.49 4.79
N TYR A 206 -21.10 29.46 5.42
CA TYR A 206 -20.18 28.32 5.31
C TYR A 206 -20.71 27.05 6.00
N GLN A 207 -21.32 27.18 7.18
CA GLN A 207 -21.93 26.04 7.87
C GLN A 207 -23.01 25.39 7.01
N TYR A 208 -23.83 26.17 6.32
CA TYR A 208 -24.85 25.66 5.41
C TYR A 208 -24.23 24.90 4.22
N ILE A 209 -23.24 25.49 3.54
CA ILE A 209 -22.55 24.85 2.41
C ILE A 209 -21.97 23.49 2.82
N LEU A 210 -21.30 23.44 3.98
CA LEU A 210 -20.73 22.19 4.50
C LEU A 210 -21.80 21.18 4.93
N ALA A 211 -22.87 21.62 5.59
CA ALA A 211 -23.93 20.75 6.10
C ALA A 211 -24.83 20.17 4.99
N THR A 212 -24.81 20.78 3.80
CA THR A 212 -25.64 20.39 2.65
C THR A 212 -24.84 19.71 1.54
N GLN A 213 -23.52 19.55 1.69
CA GLN A 213 -22.62 18.98 0.68
C GLN A 213 -23.05 17.58 0.19
N ASP A 214 -23.51 16.72 1.10
CA ASP A 214 -23.93 15.35 0.79
C ASP A 214 -25.47 15.21 0.65
N LYS A 215 -26.22 16.31 0.75
CA LYS A 215 -27.69 16.30 0.65
C LYS A 215 -28.12 16.53 -0.80
N GLN A 216 -28.96 15.64 -1.33
CA GLN A 216 -29.57 15.85 -2.66
C GLN A 216 -30.67 16.92 -2.63
N LEU A 217 -31.39 17.04 -1.52
CA LEU A 217 -32.53 17.93 -1.34
C LEU A 217 -32.56 18.51 0.07
N VAL A 218 -33.01 19.76 0.18
CA VAL A 218 -33.23 20.48 1.43
C VAL A 218 -34.60 21.18 1.43
N PRO A 219 -35.24 21.39 2.59
CA PRO A 219 -36.45 22.18 2.67
C PRO A 219 -36.21 23.61 2.15
N LEU A 220 -37.16 24.15 1.39
CA LEU A 220 -37.10 25.52 0.86
C LEU A 220 -36.93 26.54 1.99
N SER A 221 -37.47 26.28 3.17
CA SER A 221 -37.24 27.13 4.36
C SER A 221 -35.76 27.23 4.75
N GLU A 222 -35.01 26.13 4.63
CA GLU A 222 -33.57 26.10 4.94
C GLU A 222 -32.80 26.93 3.90
N GLU A 223 -33.11 26.73 2.62
CA GLU A 223 -32.50 27.50 1.53
C GLU A 223 -32.86 29.00 1.60
N LEU A 224 -34.10 29.36 1.92
CA LEU A 224 -34.52 30.76 2.07
C LEU A 224 -33.78 31.44 3.23
N ASN A 225 -33.60 30.75 4.36
CA ASN A 225 -32.81 31.26 5.49
C ASN A 225 -31.34 31.47 5.10
N PHE A 226 -30.78 30.53 4.35
CA PHE A 226 -29.44 30.64 3.79
C PHE A 226 -29.32 31.83 2.83
N VAL A 227 -30.26 32.00 1.89
CA VAL A 227 -30.26 33.11 0.93
C VAL A 227 -30.39 34.46 1.60
N GLN A 228 -31.19 34.59 2.67
CA GLN A 228 -31.24 35.83 3.44
C GLN A 228 -29.89 36.16 4.08
N ALA A 229 -29.20 35.16 4.64
CA ALA A 229 -27.88 35.33 5.22
C ALA A 229 -26.84 35.71 4.15
N TYR A 230 -26.86 35.04 3.00
CA TYR A 230 -25.96 35.33 1.88
C TYR A 230 -26.25 36.70 1.25
N PHE A 231 -27.52 37.09 1.11
CA PHE A 231 -27.91 38.40 0.60
C PHE A 231 -27.46 39.54 1.53
N PHE A 232 -27.44 39.33 2.85
CA PHE A 232 -26.86 40.30 3.78
C PHE A 232 -25.40 40.59 3.45
N LEU A 233 -24.62 39.55 3.12
CA LEU A 233 -23.20 39.68 2.74
C LEU A 233 -23.06 40.43 1.40
N LEU A 234 -23.91 40.11 0.43
CA LEU A 234 -23.97 40.85 -0.85
C LEU A 234 -24.35 42.32 -0.66
N LYS A 235 -25.34 42.61 0.17
CA LYS A 235 -25.81 43.97 0.44
C LYS A 235 -24.74 44.82 1.14
N ALA A 236 -23.94 44.24 2.02
CA ALA A 236 -22.80 44.95 2.61
C ALA A 236 -21.72 45.33 1.57
N ARG A 237 -21.61 44.58 0.46
CA ARG A 237 -20.69 44.87 -0.63
C ARG A 237 -21.23 45.86 -1.65
N PHE A 238 -22.48 45.68 -2.09
CA PHE A 238 -23.11 46.50 -3.14
C PHE A 238 -23.94 47.67 -2.58
N GLY A 239 -24.09 47.75 -1.26
CA GLY A 239 -24.81 48.80 -0.57
C GLY A 239 -26.27 48.91 -1.03
N PRO A 240 -26.77 50.13 -1.31
CA PRO A 240 -28.16 50.34 -1.73
C PRO A 240 -28.43 49.90 -3.17
N ALA A 241 -27.43 49.44 -3.93
CA ALA A 241 -27.60 49.05 -5.33
C ALA A 241 -28.30 47.69 -5.52
N VAL A 242 -28.56 46.93 -4.44
CA VAL A 242 -29.22 45.62 -4.50
C VAL A 242 -30.37 45.51 -3.50
N HIS A 243 -31.50 44.97 -3.96
CA HIS A 243 -32.71 44.77 -3.17
C HIS A 243 -33.26 43.36 -3.37
N LEU A 244 -33.71 42.73 -2.28
CA LEU A 244 -34.31 41.40 -2.27
C LEU A 244 -35.71 41.47 -1.65
N SER A 245 -36.72 40.96 -2.35
CA SER A 245 -38.07 40.71 -1.86
C SER A 245 -38.37 39.20 -1.91
N LEU A 246 -38.92 38.65 -0.82
CA LEU A 246 -39.34 37.26 -0.71
C LEU A 246 -40.86 37.22 -0.56
N GLU A 247 -41.56 36.77 -1.59
CA GLU A 247 -43.02 36.81 -1.70
C GLU A 247 -43.59 35.42 -2.02
N LEU A 248 -43.42 34.50 -1.08
CA LEU A 248 -43.84 33.10 -1.22
C LEU A 248 -44.96 32.74 -0.24
N PRO A 249 -45.98 31.97 -0.66
CA PRO A 249 -46.96 31.39 0.25
C PRO A 249 -46.28 30.48 1.28
N ARG A 250 -46.69 30.56 2.55
CA ARG A 250 -46.11 29.73 3.64
C ARG A 250 -46.14 28.22 3.36
N ARG A 251 -47.11 27.74 2.57
CA ARG A 251 -47.23 26.33 2.17
C ARG A 251 -46.04 25.85 1.31
N THR A 252 -45.35 26.76 0.62
CA THR A 252 -44.23 26.42 -0.25
C THR A 252 -42.95 26.13 0.55
N TYR A 253 -42.84 26.61 1.79
CA TYR A 253 -41.63 26.53 2.62
C TYR A 253 -41.23 25.09 2.97
N THR A 254 -42.17 24.15 2.94
CA THR A 254 -41.92 22.72 3.20
C THR A 254 -41.57 21.93 1.94
N SER A 255 -41.55 22.56 0.76
CA SER A 255 -41.15 21.93 -0.49
C SER A 255 -39.64 21.69 -0.49
N ASN A 256 -39.18 20.65 -1.16
CA ASN A 256 -37.75 20.33 -1.24
C ASN A 256 -37.15 20.84 -2.54
N ILE A 257 -35.93 21.39 -2.47
CA ILE A 257 -35.14 21.83 -3.61
C ILE A 257 -33.68 21.40 -3.46
N PRO A 258 -32.89 21.28 -4.54
CA PRO A 258 -31.46 21.07 -4.43
C PRO A 258 -30.80 22.23 -3.66
N PRO A 259 -29.85 21.97 -2.74
CA PRO A 259 -29.17 23.03 -1.99
C PRO A 259 -28.39 23.96 -2.93
N LEU A 260 -28.18 25.21 -2.49
CA LEU A 260 -27.45 26.27 -3.21
C LEU A 260 -28.09 26.72 -4.54
N THR A 261 -29.30 26.24 -4.86
CA THR A 261 -30.03 26.63 -6.08
C THR A 261 -30.35 28.12 -6.08
N LEU A 262 -30.92 28.64 -5.00
CA LEU A 262 -31.33 30.05 -4.95
C LEU A 262 -30.12 30.97 -4.84
N GLN A 263 -29.04 30.53 -4.17
CA GLN A 263 -27.78 31.27 -4.15
C GLN A 263 -27.19 31.41 -5.55
N LEU A 264 -27.15 30.33 -6.35
CA LEU A 264 -26.63 30.38 -7.72
C LEU A 264 -27.41 31.39 -8.58
N LEU A 265 -28.75 31.41 -8.46
CA LEU A 265 -29.60 32.36 -9.18
C LEU A 265 -29.35 33.80 -8.72
N LEU A 266 -29.24 34.01 -7.40
CA LEU A 266 -28.96 35.31 -6.81
C LEU A 266 -27.59 35.85 -7.25
N GLU A 267 -26.56 35.01 -7.23
CA GLU A 267 -25.21 35.34 -7.66
C GLU A 267 -25.17 35.70 -9.15
N ASN A 268 -25.85 34.91 -10.00
CA ASN A 268 -25.99 35.21 -11.42
C ASN A 268 -26.69 36.55 -11.67
N ALA A 269 -27.78 36.83 -10.95
CA ALA A 269 -28.50 38.09 -11.07
C ALA A 269 -27.59 39.29 -10.75
N VAL A 270 -26.83 39.24 -9.66
CA VAL A 270 -25.92 40.34 -9.28
C VAL A 270 -24.74 40.46 -10.27
N LYS A 271 -24.15 39.34 -10.68
CA LYS A 271 -22.97 39.31 -11.56
C LYS A 271 -23.26 39.88 -12.96
N HIS A 272 -24.42 39.59 -13.54
CA HIS A 272 -24.74 39.97 -14.90
C HIS A 272 -25.40 41.35 -15.04
N ASN A 273 -26.00 41.88 -13.98
CA ASN A 273 -26.67 43.18 -14.02
C ASN A 273 -25.82 44.35 -13.50
N ALA A 274 -24.59 44.09 -13.01
CA ALA A 274 -23.62 45.10 -12.57
C ALA A 274 -24.25 46.25 -11.76
N PRO A 275 -24.89 45.97 -10.61
CA PRO A 275 -25.70 46.94 -9.89
C PRO A 275 -24.88 48.16 -9.47
N SER A 276 -25.45 49.35 -9.68
CA SER A 276 -24.88 50.63 -9.29
C SER A 276 -25.92 51.49 -8.57
N PRO A 277 -25.53 52.53 -7.80
CA PRO A 277 -26.48 53.45 -7.21
C PRO A 277 -27.43 54.10 -8.22
N ASP A 278 -26.96 54.31 -9.46
CA ASP A 278 -27.73 54.91 -10.55
C ASP A 278 -28.66 53.89 -11.25
N SER A 279 -28.42 52.59 -11.03
CA SER A 279 -29.16 51.48 -11.63
C SER A 279 -29.32 50.32 -10.64
N PRO A 280 -30.18 50.45 -9.62
CA PRO A 280 -30.35 49.44 -8.59
C PRO A 280 -31.02 48.16 -9.13
N LEU A 281 -30.55 47.01 -8.65
CA LEU A 281 -31.07 45.69 -9.00
C LEU A 281 -32.12 45.24 -7.96
N TYR A 282 -33.33 44.95 -8.43
CA TYR A 282 -34.42 44.41 -7.62
C TYR A 282 -34.63 42.92 -7.94
N ILE A 283 -34.51 42.09 -6.91
CA ILE A 283 -34.61 40.63 -7.02
C ILE A 283 -35.84 40.20 -6.25
N ARG A 284 -36.77 39.51 -6.92
CA ARG A 284 -38.01 39.00 -6.33
C ARG A 284 -38.06 37.49 -6.46
N ILE A 285 -38.27 36.82 -5.34
CA ILE A 285 -38.42 35.37 -5.22
C ILE A 285 -39.85 35.05 -4.79
#